data_AF-A0A969TEY1-F1
#
_entry.id   AF-A0A969TEY1-F1
#
_cell.length_a   1.000
_cell.length_b   1.000
_cell.length_c   1.000
_cell.angle_alpha   90.00
_cell.angle_beta   90.00
_cell.angle_gamma   90.00
#
_symmetry.space_group_name_H-M   'P 1'
#
loop_
_entity.id
_entity.type
_entity.pdbx_description
1 polymer ?
#
loop_
_entity_poly.entity_id
_entity_poly.type
_entity_poly.pdbx_seq_one_letter_code
_entity_poly.pdbx_strand_id
1 'polypeptide(L)'
;MKIFQPKRDINVFSATTLGLGALIGAGIFVLAGPALELAGANVILVYLLAGVSALLSAFTYSELASTYLEPGNEYAFGKNVIGDRFAFLLAWLLISGSTVACAVYALGFSEFVSSLLSVSSSLVAFGITFLVCLVNIMGVQKTARMEYYFTVILAGALLLFGGFLLYNGDFDNFSFSFSPTGIRKIFGGVNLVYISFFGFQVIASATEEIKEPRKISLGRYLRVCGLRSWSIWSG
;
A
#
# COMPACT_ATOMS: atom_id res chain seq x y z
N MET A 1 -3.68 33.04 -9.15
CA MET A 1 -3.19 32.26 -7.99
C MET A 1 -2.16 31.26 -8.52
N LYS A 2 -0.86 31.46 -8.27
CA LYS A 2 0.16 30.49 -8.71
C LYS A 2 0.06 29.28 -7.79
N ILE A 3 -0.49 28.18 -8.29
CA ILE A 3 -0.50 26.90 -7.59
C ILE A 3 0.98 26.53 -7.38
N PHE A 4 1.35 26.21 -6.14
CA PHE A 4 2.70 25.77 -5.79
C PHE A 4 3.02 24.52 -6.62
N GLN A 5 3.86 24.63 -7.65
CA GLN A 5 4.27 23.47 -8.45
C GLN A 5 5.42 22.76 -7.73
N PRO A 6 5.25 21.49 -7.33
CA PRO A 6 6.31 20.75 -6.69
C PRO A 6 7.49 20.55 -7.65
N LYS A 7 8.72 20.57 -7.11
CA LYS A 7 9.92 20.29 -7.91
C LYS A 7 9.97 18.81 -8.24
N ARG A 8 10.23 18.51 -9.52
CA ARG A 8 10.42 17.15 -10.03
C ARG A 8 11.79 16.61 -9.66
N ASP A 9 11.95 16.19 -8.41
CA ASP A 9 13.24 15.69 -7.89
C ASP A 9 13.25 14.17 -7.64
N ILE A 10 12.08 13.52 -7.63
CA ILE A 10 11.96 12.08 -7.35
C ILE A 10 12.24 11.26 -8.62
N ASN A 11 13.14 10.28 -8.51
CA ASN A 11 13.36 9.28 -9.56
C ASN A 11 12.36 8.13 -9.41
N VAL A 12 12.05 7.42 -10.50
CA VAL A 12 11.13 6.25 -10.49
C VAL A 12 11.55 5.22 -9.45
N PHE A 13 12.86 4.96 -9.30
CA PHE A 13 13.37 4.05 -8.27
C PHE A 13 13.00 4.50 -6.85
N SER A 14 13.20 5.79 -6.55
CA SER A 14 12.83 6.37 -5.26
C SER A 14 11.32 6.31 -5.03
N ALA A 15 10.52 6.56 -6.06
CA ALA A 15 9.06 6.41 -6.00
C ALA A 15 8.64 4.95 -5.73
N THR A 16 9.27 3.98 -6.38
CA THR A 16 9.05 2.55 -6.10
C THR A 16 9.42 2.20 -4.66
N THR A 17 10.52 2.73 -4.13
CA THR A 17 10.87 2.48 -2.72
C THR A 17 9.87 3.12 -1.76
N LEU A 18 9.35 4.32 -2.05
CA LEU A 18 8.26 4.93 -1.28
C LEU A 18 7.00 4.06 -1.29
N GLY A 19 6.62 3.53 -2.46
CA GLY A 19 5.50 2.60 -2.57
C GLY A 19 5.72 1.29 -1.81
N LEU A 20 6.95 0.74 -1.85
CA LEU A 20 7.32 -0.46 -1.10
C LEU A 20 7.28 -0.23 0.41
N GLY A 21 7.73 0.93 0.91
CA GLY A 21 7.63 1.30 2.32
C GLY A 21 6.18 1.29 2.80
N ALA A 22 5.30 1.91 2.01
CA ALA A 22 3.87 1.91 2.27
C ALA A 22 3.23 0.50 2.24
N LEU A 23 3.75 -0.44 1.43
CA LEU A 23 3.30 -1.83 1.37
C LEU A 23 3.76 -2.67 2.57
N ILE A 24 5.04 -2.55 2.95
CA ILE A 24 5.69 -3.39 3.97
C ILE A 24 5.27 -3.00 5.39
N GLY A 25 4.58 -1.88 5.58
CA GLY A 25 4.13 -1.38 6.88
C GLY A 25 3.10 -2.26 7.59
N ALA A 26 2.09 -1.64 8.20
CA ALA A 26 1.16 -2.35 9.08
C ALA A 26 0.43 -3.54 8.44
N GLY A 27 0.32 -3.59 7.11
CA GLY A 27 -0.31 -4.70 6.42
C GLY A 27 0.25 -6.08 6.80
N ILE A 28 1.56 -6.28 6.60
CA ILE A 28 2.18 -7.57 6.92
C ILE A 28 2.44 -7.74 8.41
N PHE A 29 2.80 -6.67 9.13
CA PHE A 29 3.17 -6.78 10.55
C PHE A 29 1.97 -6.87 11.50
N VAL A 30 0.81 -6.32 11.12
CA VAL A 30 -0.37 -6.26 11.99
C VAL A 30 -1.46 -7.23 11.51
N LEU A 31 -1.69 -7.32 10.20
CA LEU A 31 -2.83 -8.06 9.67
C LEU A 31 -2.52 -9.52 9.33
N ALA A 32 -1.25 -9.91 9.27
CA ALA A 32 -0.88 -11.30 9.02
C ALA A 32 -1.39 -12.26 10.12
N GLY A 33 -1.34 -11.83 11.38
CA GLY A 33 -1.87 -12.60 12.52
C GLY A 33 -3.38 -12.86 12.40
N PRO A 34 -4.23 -11.82 12.36
CA PRO A 34 -5.66 -11.98 12.16
C PRO A 34 -6.04 -12.74 10.87
N ALA A 35 -5.26 -12.57 9.80
CA ALA A 35 -5.47 -13.34 8.56
C ALA A 35 -5.17 -14.83 8.75
N LEU A 36 -4.12 -15.17 9.50
CA LEU A 36 -3.77 -16.55 9.87
C LEU A 36 -4.83 -17.14 10.80
N GLU A 37 -5.33 -16.40 11.78
CA GLU A 37 -6.42 -16.85 12.66
C GLU A 37 -7.71 -17.14 11.88
N LEU A 38 -8.01 -16.30 10.88
CA LEU A 38 -9.22 -16.44 10.08
C LEU A 38 -9.12 -17.60 9.06
N ALA A 39 -8.02 -17.65 8.30
CA ALA A 39 -7.86 -18.54 7.14
C ALA A 39 -6.97 -19.78 7.42
N GLY A 40 -6.22 -19.82 8.51
CA GLY A 40 -5.27 -20.89 8.83
C GLY A 40 -4.21 -21.03 7.73
N ALA A 41 -3.88 -22.28 7.36
CA ALA A 41 -2.93 -22.57 6.28
C ALA A 41 -3.33 -21.95 4.92
N ASN A 42 -4.61 -21.64 4.70
CA ASN A 42 -5.06 -20.98 3.48
C ASN A 42 -4.61 -19.50 3.40
N VAL A 43 -3.95 -18.95 4.43
CA VAL A 43 -3.44 -17.57 4.43
C VAL A 43 -2.52 -17.27 3.23
N ILE A 44 -1.79 -18.28 2.73
CA ILE A 44 -0.98 -18.14 1.50
C ILE A 44 -1.89 -17.79 0.32
N LEU A 45 -3.01 -18.51 0.16
CA LEU A 45 -3.98 -18.25 -0.92
C LEU A 45 -4.66 -16.89 -0.74
N VAL A 46 -4.92 -16.49 0.50
CA VAL A 46 -5.45 -15.16 0.83
C VAL A 46 -4.53 -14.06 0.31
N TYR A 47 -3.24 -14.09 0.66
CA TYR A 47 -2.27 -13.10 0.20
C TYR A 47 -2.04 -13.19 -1.31
N LEU A 48 -2.06 -14.38 -1.90
CA LEU A 48 -1.91 -14.56 -3.34
C LEU A 48 -3.08 -13.91 -4.10
N LEU A 49 -4.32 -14.20 -3.70
CA LEU A 49 -5.52 -13.63 -4.34
C LEU A 49 -5.62 -12.12 -4.15
N ALA A 50 -5.32 -11.64 -2.94
CA ALA A 50 -5.25 -10.20 -2.68
C ALA A 50 -4.17 -9.52 -3.54
N GLY A 51 -3.00 -10.15 -3.68
CA GLY A 51 -1.91 -9.66 -4.54
C GLY A 51 -2.29 -9.61 -6.01
N VAL A 52 -2.92 -10.66 -6.56
CA VAL A 52 -3.40 -10.63 -7.95
C VAL A 52 -4.43 -9.52 -8.16
N SER A 53 -5.38 -9.38 -7.24
CA SER A 53 -6.37 -8.29 -7.31
C SER A 53 -5.70 -6.91 -7.27
N ALA A 54 -4.73 -6.71 -6.38
CA ALA A 54 -3.99 -5.46 -6.27
C ALA A 54 -3.11 -5.18 -7.49
N LEU A 55 -2.51 -6.20 -8.12
CA LEU A 55 -1.74 -6.05 -9.35
C LEU A 55 -2.61 -5.54 -10.51
N LEU A 56 -3.82 -6.09 -10.66
CA LEU A 56 -4.77 -5.60 -11.67
C LEU A 56 -5.16 -4.14 -11.41
N SER A 57 -5.41 -3.77 -10.15
CA SER A 57 -5.65 -2.37 -9.78
C SER A 57 -4.44 -1.49 -10.08
N ALA A 58 -3.23 -1.92 -9.72
CA ALA A 58 -1.99 -1.17 -9.96
C ALA A 58 -1.75 -0.91 -11.45
N PHE A 59 -2.11 -1.85 -12.32
CA PHE A 59 -2.05 -1.67 -13.78
C PHE A 59 -3.03 -0.61 -14.30
N THR A 60 -4.26 -0.56 -13.79
CA THR A 60 -5.19 0.52 -14.16
C THR A 60 -4.70 1.86 -13.62
N TYR A 61 -4.20 1.88 -12.39
CA TYR A 61 -3.67 3.10 -11.77
C TYR A 61 -2.44 3.65 -12.50
N SER A 62 -1.54 2.80 -12.98
CA SER A 62 -0.34 3.26 -13.67
C SER A 62 -0.65 3.93 -15.01
N GLU A 63 -1.66 3.44 -15.73
CA GLU A 63 -2.14 4.08 -16.97
C GLU A 63 -2.79 5.44 -16.67
N LEU A 64 -3.69 5.50 -15.67
CA LEU A 64 -4.32 6.74 -15.25
C LEU A 64 -3.31 7.78 -14.76
N ALA A 65 -2.37 7.39 -13.89
CA ALA A 65 -1.32 8.25 -13.36
C ALA A 65 -0.38 8.77 -14.47
N SER A 66 -0.11 7.98 -15.50
CA SER A 66 0.73 8.42 -16.61
C SER A 66 0.03 9.40 -17.57
N THR A 67 -1.31 9.40 -17.57
CA THR A 67 -2.15 10.20 -18.45
C THR A 67 -2.55 11.52 -17.79
N TYR A 68 -3.05 11.46 -16.56
CA TYR A 68 -3.53 12.60 -15.78
C TYR A 68 -2.46 13.04 -14.79
N LEU A 69 -1.64 14.00 -15.23
CA LEU A 69 -0.53 14.56 -14.44
C LEU A 69 -1.00 15.76 -13.60
N GLU A 70 -2.07 15.56 -12.83
CA GLU A 70 -2.73 16.61 -12.03
C GLU A 70 -2.73 16.27 -10.54
N PRO A 71 -2.81 17.27 -9.65
CA PRO A 71 -2.80 17.05 -8.22
C PRO A 71 -4.17 16.56 -7.76
N GLY A 72 -4.20 15.50 -6.97
CA GLY A 72 -5.44 14.97 -6.39
C GLY A 72 -5.67 13.46 -6.51
N ASN A 73 -4.71 12.72 -7.06
CA ASN A 73 -4.73 11.24 -7.14
C ASN A 73 -6.09 10.70 -7.65
N GLU A 74 -6.77 9.82 -6.91
CA GLU A 74 -8.01 9.16 -7.33
C GLU A 74 -9.16 10.14 -7.58
N TYR A 75 -9.19 11.28 -6.88
CA TYR A 75 -10.20 12.31 -7.10
C TYR A 75 -10.04 12.94 -8.49
N ALA A 76 -8.81 13.27 -8.88
CA ALA A 76 -8.51 13.84 -10.19
C ALA A 76 -8.86 12.84 -11.30
N PHE A 77 -8.55 11.55 -11.12
CA PHE A 77 -8.92 10.50 -12.07
C PHE A 77 -10.45 10.38 -12.20
N GLY A 78 -11.18 10.29 -11.08
CA GLY A 78 -12.63 10.18 -11.07
C GLY A 78 -13.32 11.39 -11.72
N LYS A 79 -12.78 12.59 -11.49
CA LYS A 79 -13.29 13.83 -12.08
C LYS A 79 -13.13 13.85 -13.59
N ASN A 80 -11.94 13.50 -14.08
CA ASN A 80 -11.62 13.54 -15.51
C ASN A 80 -12.28 12.42 -16.33
N VAL A 81 -12.61 11.28 -15.71
CA VAL A 81 -13.21 10.12 -16.40
C VAL A 81 -14.73 10.07 -16.28
N ILE A 82 -15.29 10.33 -15.09
CA ILE A 82 -16.72 10.06 -14.79
C ILE A 82 -17.50 11.37 -14.57
N GLY A 83 -16.84 12.40 -14.03
CA GLY A 83 -17.42 13.72 -13.78
C GLY A 83 -17.58 14.07 -12.29
N ASP A 84 -17.97 15.31 -12.03
CA ASP A 84 -17.84 15.95 -10.72
C ASP A 84 -18.61 15.28 -9.57
N ARG A 85 -19.83 14.77 -9.84
CA ARG A 85 -20.66 14.15 -8.78
C ARG A 85 -20.06 12.87 -8.24
N PHE A 86 -19.51 12.04 -9.11
CA PHE A 86 -18.84 10.79 -8.71
C PHE A 86 -17.48 11.08 -8.07
N ALA A 87 -16.76 12.08 -8.57
CA ALA A 87 -15.51 12.53 -7.95
C ALA A 87 -15.72 13.00 -6.50
N PHE A 88 -16.81 13.73 -6.24
CA PHE A 88 -17.16 14.15 -4.87
C PHE A 88 -17.40 12.96 -3.93
N LEU A 89 -18.14 11.94 -4.37
CA LEU A 89 -18.35 10.72 -3.58
C LEU A 89 -17.03 9.97 -3.36
N LEU A 90 -16.18 9.87 -4.38
CA LEU A 90 -14.84 9.29 -4.28
C LEU A 90 -13.98 10.02 -3.24
N ALA A 91 -14.00 11.35 -3.23
CA ALA A 91 -13.27 12.13 -2.23
C ALA A 91 -13.69 11.79 -0.79
N TRP A 92 -14.99 11.66 -0.53
CA TRP A 92 -15.49 11.25 0.78
C TRP A 92 -15.08 9.82 1.16
N LEU A 93 -15.12 8.89 0.21
CA LEU A 93 -14.65 7.53 0.42
C LEU A 93 -13.15 7.50 0.76
N LEU A 94 -12.33 8.28 0.06
CA LEU A 94 -10.90 8.39 0.33
C LEU A 94 -10.63 8.96 1.73
N ILE A 95 -11.28 10.06 2.12
CA ILE A 95 -11.11 10.65 3.46
C ILE A 95 -11.48 9.63 4.54
N SER A 96 -12.61 8.94 4.37
CA SER A 96 -13.05 7.91 5.33
C SER A 96 -12.07 6.73 5.39
N GLY A 97 -11.61 6.25 4.23
CA GLY A 97 -10.66 5.14 4.12
C GLY A 97 -9.31 5.47 4.74
N SER A 98 -8.76 6.66 4.47
CA SER A 98 -7.52 7.13 5.07
C SER A 98 -7.64 7.28 6.60
N THR A 99 -8.80 7.73 7.09
CA THR A 99 -9.05 7.83 8.55
C THR A 99 -9.04 6.45 9.21
N VAL A 100 -9.70 5.47 8.60
CA VAL A 100 -9.70 4.08 9.08
C VAL A 100 -8.29 3.49 9.01
N ALA A 101 -7.54 3.73 7.93
CA ALA A 101 -6.16 3.26 7.80
C ALA A 101 -5.25 3.82 8.90
N CYS A 102 -5.34 5.12 9.20
CA CYS A 102 -4.61 5.74 10.31
C CYS A 102 -4.94 5.09 11.66
N ALA A 103 -6.22 4.75 11.90
CA ALA A 103 -6.62 4.05 13.11
C ALA A 103 -6.02 2.64 13.19
N VAL A 104 -6.05 1.88 12.09
CA VAL A 104 -5.44 0.54 12.02
C VAL A 104 -3.94 0.61 12.28
N TYR A 105 -3.24 1.61 11.75
CA TYR A 105 -1.80 1.80 11.98
C TYR A 105 -1.47 2.14 13.44
N ALA A 106 -2.25 3.04 14.05
CA ALA A 106 -2.07 3.39 15.46
C ALA A 106 -2.33 2.19 16.38
N LEU A 107 -3.40 1.42 16.11
CA LEU A 107 -3.73 0.21 16.87
C LEU A 107 -2.66 -0.86 16.71
N GLY A 108 -2.21 -1.11 15.48
CA GLY A 108 -1.16 -2.09 15.21
C GLY A 108 0.17 -1.75 15.89
N PHE A 109 0.57 -0.47 15.88
CA PHE A 109 1.73 -0.01 16.63
C PHE A 109 1.53 -0.16 18.15
N SER A 110 0.34 0.16 18.65
CA SER A 110 0.03 0.08 20.07
C SER A 110 0.11 -1.34 20.60
N GLU A 111 -0.34 -2.33 19.83
CA GLU A 111 -0.31 -3.74 20.23
C GLU A 111 1.14 -4.23 20.32
N PHE A 112 1.97 -3.84 19.35
CA PHE A 112 3.40 -4.17 19.37
C PHE A 112 4.11 -3.60 20.60
N VAL A 113 3.94 -2.31 20.89
CA VAL A 113 4.57 -1.67 22.05
C VAL A 113 4.02 -2.21 23.37
N SER A 114 2.72 -2.47 23.44
CA SER A 114 2.08 -3.02 24.65
C SER A 114 2.60 -4.42 24.96
N SER A 115 2.84 -5.24 23.92
CA SER A 115 3.45 -6.57 24.11
C SER A 115 4.88 -6.50 24.63
N LEU A 116 5.65 -5.46 24.27
CA LEU A 116 7.04 -5.29 24.69
C LEU A 116 7.19 -4.66 26.08
N LEU A 117 6.37 -3.65 26.39
CA LEU A 117 6.51 -2.83 27.60
C LEU A 117 5.42 -3.07 28.65
N SER A 118 4.45 -3.96 28.38
CA SER A 118 3.32 -4.26 29.27
C SER A 118 2.52 -3.02 29.70
N VAL A 119 2.41 -2.04 28.80
CA VAL A 119 1.63 -0.81 28.98
C VAL A 119 0.23 -0.93 28.36
N SER A 120 -0.70 -0.06 28.73
CA SER A 120 -2.05 -0.04 28.15
C SER A 120 -2.02 0.33 26.65
N SER A 121 -2.56 -0.56 25.80
CA SER A 121 -2.63 -0.35 24.35
C SER A 121 -3.41 0.90 23.96
N SER A 122 -4.52 1.18 24.64
CA SER A 122 -5.29 2.40 24.40
C SER A 122 -4.46 3.66 24.62
N LEU A 123 -3.66 3.71 25.70
CA LEU A 123 -2.82 4.87 26.00
C LEU A 123 -1.74 5.05 24.93
N VAL A 124 -1.12 3.96 24.47
CA VAL A 124 -0.12 4.02 23.40
C VAL A 124 -0.74 4.46 22.08
N ALA A 125 -1.92 3.95 21.72
CA ALA A 125 -2.64 4.33 20.50
C ALA A 125 -2.96 5.83 20.48
N PHE A 126 -3.52 6.38 21.57
CA PHE A 126 -3.75 7.82 21.68
C PHE A 126 -2.44 8.62 21.64
N GLY A 127 -1.41 8.15 22.34
CA GLY A 127 -0.11 8.80 22.39
C GLY A 127 0.55 8.90 21.01
N ILE A 128 0.59 7.81 20.25
CA ILE A 128 1.20 7.81 18.91
C ILE A 128 0.40 8.66 17.92
N THR A 129 -0.94 8.59 17.95
CA THR A 129 -1.78 9.44 17.09
C THR A 129 -1.58 10.93 17.40
N PHE A 130 -1.51 11.30 18.68
CA PHE A 130 -1.27 12.67 19.09
C PHE A 130 0.14 13.16 18.67
N LEU A 131 1.16 12.31 18.85
CA LEU A 131 2.53 12.61 18.42
C LEU A 131 2.60 12.84 16.91
N VAL A 132 2.02 11.94 16.12
CA VAL A 132 1.99 12.08 14.65
C VAL A 132 1.23 13.35 14.24
N CYS A 133 0.15 13.69 14.94
CA CYS A 133 -0.56 14.95 14.73
C CYS A 133 0.35 16.17 14.99
N LEU A 134 1.10 16.19 16.10
CA LEU A 134 2.06 17.25 16.40
C LEU A 134 3.15 17.36 15.33
N VAL A 135 3.72 16.24 14.91
CA VAL A 135 4.74 16.20 13.85
C VAL A 135 4.18 16.76 12.54
N ASN A 136 2.94 16.41 12.19
CA ASN A 136 2.27 16.95 11.02
C ASN A 136 2.06 18.47 11.10
N ILE A 137 1.76 19.01 12.28
CA ILE A 137 1.65 20.47 12.50
C ILE A 137 3.02 21.16 12.37
N MET A 138 4.10 20.53 12.83
CA MET A 138 5.46 21.10 12.79
C MET A 138 6.09 21.13 11.40
N GLY A 139 5.52 20.41 10.43
CA GLY A 139 5.96 20.43 9.03
C GLY A 139 6.93 19.30 8.68
N VAL A 140 6.48 18.45 7.77
CA VAL A 140 7.13 17.19 7.38
C VAL A 140 8.09 17.43 6.20
N GLN A 141 9.16 18.20 6.42
CA GLN A 141 9.98 18.70 5.31
C GLN A 141 11.15 17.77 4.88
N LYS A 142 11.38 16.62 5.54
CA LYS A 142 12.52 15.72 5.23
C LYS A 142 12.22 14.21 5.31
N THR A 143 11.09 13.76 4.76
CA THR A 143 10.62 12.38 4.99
C THR A 143 11.13 11.35 3.99
N ALA A 144 11.32 11.72 2.73
CA ALA A 144 11.60 10.74 1.67
C ALA A 144 12.87 9.90 1.89
N ARG A 145 13.95 10.49 2.44
CA ARG A 145 15.19 9.75 2.71
C ARG A 145 15.07 8.83 3.94
N MET A 146 14.32 9.25 4.95
CA MET A 146 14.07 8.42 6.13
C MET A 146 13.22 7.20 5.75
N GLU A 147 12.19 7.42 4.94
CA GLU A 147 11.31 6.38 4.42
C GLU A 147 12.09 5.30 3.66
N TYR A 148 13.03 5.72 2.81
CA TYR A 148 13.92 4.80 2.09
C TYR A 148 14.69 3.87 3.05
N TYR A 149 15.33 4.44 4.10
CA TYR A 149 16.09 3.64 5.06
C TYR A 149 15.18 2.69 5.85
N PHE A 150 14.02 3.16 6.33
CA PHE A 150 13.06 2.31 7.02
C PHE A 150 12.58 1.16 6.14
N THR A 151 12.27 1.43 4.88
CA THR A 151 11.84 0.41 3.92
C THR A 151 12.91 -0.66 3.74
N VAL A 152 14.18 -0.27 3.53
CA VAL A 152 15.28 -1.22 3.36
C VAL A 152 15.50 -2.07 4.62
N ILE A 153 15.44 -1.45 5.79
CA ILE A 153 15.59 -2.15 7.08
C ILE A 153 14.46 -3.15 7.28
N LEU A 154 13.21 -2.74 7.10
CA LEU A 154 12.05 -3.59 7.30
C LEU A 154 12.00 -4.73 6.27
N ALA A 155 12.27 -4.43 5.00
CA ALA A 155 12.36 -5.45 3.95
C ALA A 155 13.48 -6.46 4.26
N GLY A 156 14.65 -5.98 4.68
CA GLY A 156 15.77 -6.82 5.08
C GLY A 156 15.43 -7.71 6.27
N ALA A 157 14.79 -7.17 7.31
CA ALA A 157 14.34 -7.93 8.47
C ALA A 157 13.32 -9.02 8.06
N LEU A 158 12.39 -8.70 7.16
CA LEU A 158 11.39 -9.64 6.66
C LEU A 158 12.02 -10.79 5.86
N LEU A 159 13.01 -10.48 5.01
CA LEU A 159 13.76 -11.48 4.25
C LEU A 159 14.60 -12.37 5.14
N LEU A 160 15.26 -11.81 6.16
CA LEU A 160 16.03 -12.58 7.14
C LEU A 160 15.13 -13.50 7.96
N PHE A 161 14.00 -12.97 8.44
CA PHE A 161 13.01 -13.75 9.19
C PHE A 161 12.42 -14.87 8.33
N GLY A 162 12.00 -14.56 7.10
CA GLY A 162 11.50 -15.54 6.15
C GLY A 162 12.54 -16.62 5.80
N GLY A 163 13.79 -16.23 5.57
CA GLY A 163 14.89 -17.17 5.31
C GLY A 163 15.19 -18.07 6.51
N PHE A 164 15.17 -17.52 7.73
CA PHE A 164 15.32 -18.29 8.96
C PHE A 164 14.20 -19.33 9.13
N LEU A 165 12.95 -18.96 8.83
CA LEU A 165 11.80 -19.87 8.85
C LEU A 165 11.86 -20.91 7.73
N LEU A 166 12.37 -20.58 6.55
CA LEU A 166 12.59 -21.57 5.49
C LEU A 166 13.65 -22.62 5.86
N TYR A 167 14.63 -22.24 6.68
CA TYR A 167 15.69 -23.15 7.11
C TYR A 167 15.30 -24.00 8.33
N ASN A 168 14.61 -23.43 9.33
CA ASN A 168 14.27 -24.12 10.59
C ASN A 168 12.79 -24.50 10.73
N GLY A 169 11.94 -24.04 9.83
CA GLY A 169 10.50 -24.15 9.95
C GLY A 169 10.01 -25.58 9.73
N ASP A 170 8.99 -25.94 10.49
CA ASP A 170 8.22 -27.15 10.27
C ASP A 170 7.11 -26.88 9.24
N PHE A 171 7.21 -27.55 8.10
CA PHE A 171 6.27 -27.42 6.99
C PHE A 171 5.18 -28.50 6.99
N ASP A 172 5.15 -29.39 8.00
CA ASP A 172 4.21 -30.51 8.05
C ASP A 172 2.78 -30.06 8.40
N ASN A 173 2.62 -28.84 8.93
CA ASN A 173 1.33 -28.25 9.32
C ASN A 173 0.60 -27.48 8.20
N PHE A 174 1.08 -27.54 6.94
CA PHE A 174 0.39 -26.90 5.80
C PHE A 174 -0.75 -27.76 5.25
N SER A 175 -1.89 -27.78 5.95
CA SER A 175 -3.10 -28.43 5.45
C SER A 175 -4.08 -27.42 4.83
N PHE A 176 -4.07 -27.31 3.50
CA PHE A 176 -5.08 -26.51 2.79
C PHE A 176 -6.48 -27.13 2.94
N SER A 177 -7.49 -26.31 3.24
CA SER A 177 -8.88 -26.76 3.34
C SER A 177 -9.77 -25.98 2.37
N PHE A 178 -10.29 -26.67 1.37
CA PHE A 178 -11.21 -26.13 0.37
C PHE A 178 -12.69 -26.44 0.67
N SER A 179 -13.01 -26.71 1.93
CA SER A 179 -14.40 -26.82 2.38
C SER A 179 -15.18 -25.51 2.08
N PRO A 180 -16.52 -25.54 1.96
CA PRO A 180 -17.31 -24.31 1.75
C PRO A 180 -17.02 -23.22 2.79
N THR A 181 -16.78 -23.62 4.04
CA THR A 181 -16.33 -22.74 5.13
C THR A 181 -14.91 -22.22 4.92
N GLY A 182 -14.00 -23.06 4.42
CA GLY A 182 -12.63 -22.68 4.07
C GLY A 182 -12.60 -21.62 2.96
N ILE A 183 -13.40 -21.78 1.91
CA ILE A 183 -13.52 -20.81 0.81
C ILE A 183 -14.06 -19.47 1.33
N ARG A 184 -15.11 -19.48 2.17
CA ARG A 184 -15.65 -18.25 2.76
C ARG A 184 -14.60 -17.52 3.61
N LYS A 185 -13.79 -18.26 4.37
CA LYS A 185 -12.67 -17.72 5.16
C LYS A 185 -11.56 -17.14 4.28
N ILE A 186 -11.27 -17.76 3.13
CA ILE A 186 -10.32 -17.20 2.15
C ILE A 186 -10.80 -15.83 1.67
N PHE A 187 -12.03 -15.71 1.17
CA PHE A 187 -12.55 -14.42 0.70
C PHE A 187 -12.63 -13.36 1.83
N GLY A 188 -13.01 -13.77 3.04
CA GLY A 188 -12.97 -12.89 4.21
C GLY A 188 -11.56 -12.39 4.52
N GLY A 189 -10.57 -13.28 4.44
CA GLY A 189 -9.15 -12.94 4.61
C GLY A 189 -8.63 -11.99 3.53
N VAL A 190 -9.01 -12.20 2.26
CA VAL A 190 -8.60 -11.33 1.15
C VAL A 190 -9.00 -9.89 1.41
N ASN A 191 -10.24 -9.66 1.82
CA ASN A 191 -10.73 -8.32 2.15
C ASN A 191 -9.97 -7.71 3.34
N LEU A 192 -9.64 -8.52 4.35
CA LEU A 192 -8.89 -8.07 5.52
C LEU A 192 -7.46 -7.65 5.16
N VAL A 193 -6.75 -8.44 4.35
CA VAL A 193 -5.35 -8.15 4.02
C VAL A 193 -5.17 -7.20 2.84
N TYR A 194 -6.23 -6.88 2.08
CA TYR A 194 -6.14 -6.04 0.87
C TYR A 194 -5.50 -4.66 1.16
N ILE A 195 -5.73 -4.11 2.35
CA ILE A 195 -5.10 -2.86 2.78
C ILE A 195 -3.56 -2.94 2.83
N SER A 196 -2.99 -4.13 2.97
CA SER A 196 -1.53 -4.37 2.88
C SER A 196 -0.96 -4.03 1.51
N PHE A 197 -1.82 -3.97 0.48
CA PHE A 197 -1.41 -3.71 -0.89
C PHE A 197 -1.59 -2.25 -1.33
N PHE A 198 -1.92 -1.31 -0.45
CA PHE A 198 -2.23 0.09 -0.79
C PHE A 198 -1.07 0.94 -1.32
N GLY A 199 0.19 0.47 -1.29
CA GLY A 199 1.34 1.35 -1.59
C GLY A 199 1.50 1.76 -3.07
N PHE A 200 0.81 1.13 -4.02
CA PHE A 200 0.84 1.58 -5.42
C PHE A 200 0.19 2.96 -5.62
N GLN A 201 -0.78 3.34 -4.77
CA GLN A 201 -1.43 4.64 -4.81
C GLN A 201 -0.50 5.78 -4.39
N VAL A 202 0.45 5.50 -3.48
CA VAL A 202 1.47 6.47 -3.06
C VAL A 202 2.35 6.88 -4.23
N ILE A 203 2.68 5.93 -5.11
CA ILE A 203 3.43 6.19 -6.35
C ILE A 203 2.59 7.08 -7.28
N ALA A 204 1.30 6.78 -7.45
CA ALA A 204 0.38 7.56 -8.28
C ALA A 204 0.20 8.99 -7.74
N SER A 205 0.11 9.16 -6.42
CA SER A 205 0.05 10.48 -5.77
C SER A 205 1.31 11.31 -5.98
N ALA A 206 2.48 10.68 -5.99
CA ALA A 206 3.77 11.35 -6.15
C ALA A 206 4.12 11.67 -7.62
N THR A 207 3.22 11.41 -8.57
CA THR A 207 3.48 11.55 -10.02
C THR A 207 3.98 12.93 -10.41
N GLU A 208 3.50 13.99 -9.75
CA GLU A 208 3.93 15.37 -10.04
C GLU A 208 5.37 15.67 -9.63
N GLU A 209 5.88 14.97 -8.63
CA GLU A 209 7.23 15.09 -8.08
C GLU A 209 8.24 14.19 -8.82
N ILE A 210 7.75 13.28 -9.67
CA ILE A 210 8.59 12.35 -10.43
C ILE A 210 9.15 13.04 -11.67
N LYS A 211 10.46 12.87 -11.93
CA LYS A 211 11.17 13.45 -13.08
C LYS A 211 10.55 13.06 -14.42
N GLU A 212 10.19 11.79 -14.56
CA GLU A 212 9.63 11.22 -15.79
C GLU A 212 8.38 10.37 -15.48
N PRO A 213 7.23 10.99 -15.17
CA PRO A 213 6.04 10.28 -14.69
C PRO A 213 5.47 9.31 -15.73
N ARG A 214 5.63 9.62 -17.02
CA ARG A 214 5.22 8.72 -18.12
C ARG A 214 6.01 7.41 -18.18
N LYS A 215 7.11 7.26 -17.44
CA LYS A 215 7.81 5.97 -17.29
C LYS A 215 7.06 4.97 -16.41
N ILE A 216 6.08 5.43 -15.62
CA ILE A 216 5.27 4.59 -14.74
C ILE A 216 4.23 3.78 -15.55
N SER A 217 3.91 4.22 -16.78
CA SER A 217 2.85 3.61 -17.59
C SER A 217 3.13 2.14 -17.93
N LEU A 218 2.08 1.33 -17.84
CA LEU A 218 2.10 -0.08 -18.22
C LEU A 218 2.43 -0.24 -19.70
N GLY A 219 1.89 0.61 -20.57
CA GLY A 219 2.13 0.59 -22.01
C GLY A 219 3.60 0.81 -22.40
N ARG A 220 4.44 1.37 -21.53
CA ARG A 220 5.89 1.42 -21.73
C ARG A 220 6.59 0.16 -21.20
N TYR A 221 6.16 -0.37 -20.06
CA TYR A 221 6.68 -1.62 -19.49
C TYR A 221 6.42 -2.83 -20.41
N LEU A 222 5.21 -2.96 -20.94
CA LEU A 222 4.83 -3.99 -21.91
C LEU A 222 5.59 -3.85 -23.25
N ARG A 223 5.91 -2.61 -23.67
CA ARG A 223 6.77 -2.36 -24.84
C ARG A 223 8.20 -2.85 -24.62
N VAL A 224 8.74 -2.75 -23.41
CA VAL A 224 10.07 -3.29 -23.04
C VAL A 224 10.04 -4.82 -23.00
N CYS A 225 8.93 -5.42 -22.56
CA CYS A 225 8.72 -6.88 -22.59
C CYS A 225 8.41 -7.44 -23.99
N GLY A 226 8.49 -6.64 -25.06
CA GLY A 226 8.29 -7.09 -26.44
C GLY A 226 6.84 -7.26 -26.89
N LEU A 227 5.86 -6.93 -26.04
CA LEU A 227 4.44 -6.99 -26.37
C LEU A 227 4.04 -5.70 -27.12
N ARG A 228 4.28 -5.71 -28.43
CA ARG A 228 4.26 -4.54 -29.34
C ARG A 228 2.86 -4.04 -29.73
N SER A 229 1.76 -4.62 -29.25
CA SER A 229 0.41 -4.37 -29.78
C SER A 229 -0.33 -3.14 -29.22
N TRP A 230 0.25 -2.43 -28.25
CA TRP A 230 -0.46 -1.36 -27.52
C TRP A 230 -0.34 0.07 -28.13
N SER A 231 0.15 0.21 -29.36
CA SER A 231 0.35 1.51 -30.01
C SER A 231 -0.93 2.21 -30.49
N ILE A 232 -2.12 1.69 -30.20
CA ILE A 232 -3.38 2.17 -30.79
C ILE A 232 -4.01 3.33 -29.98
N TRP A 233 -3.58 3.56 -28.73
CA TRP A 233 -4.25 4.50 -27.81
C TRP A 233 -3.42 5.70 -27.35
N SER A 234 -2.26 5.96 -27.96
CA SER A 234 -1.40 7.11 -27.61
C SER A 234 -1.31 8.17 -28.72
N GLY A 235 -2.42 8.40 -29.42
CA GLY A 235 -2.59 9.51 -30.37
C GLY A 235 -3.11 10.76 -29.69
#